data_AF-A0A1B2YPX7-F1
#
_entry.id   AF-A0A1B2YPX7-F1
#
_cell.length_a   1.000
_cell.length_b   1.000
_cell.length_c   1.000
_cell.angle_alpha   90.00
_cell.angle_beta   90.00
_cell.angle_gamma   90.00
#
_symmetry.space_group_name_H-M   'P 1'
#
loop_
_entity.id
_entity.type
_entity.pdbx_description
1 polymer ?
#
loop_
_entity_poly.entity_id
_entity_poly.type
_entity_poly.pdbx_seq_one_letter_code
_entity_poly.pdbx_strand_id
1 'polypeptide(L)'
;MHFEGVVKKMTTEYSSVVNYFIEFENSFIHLNQFLEKSFTIECVGYSCLSCSSNQEIFRQGFCKSCFFESPLAGDWIIKPELSKAHLNIADRDLEYEKKIQLQPHIVYLSNTGSVKVGITRKSQIPYRWIDQGAHEAIEIIETPNRFLAGT
;
A
#
# COMPACT_ATOMS: atom_id res chain seq x y z
N MET A 1 5.61 -11.44 26.16
CA MET A 1 5.16 -10.71 24.96
C MET A 1 6.01 -9.44 24.87
N HIS A 2 6.83 -9.27 23.83
CA HIS A 2 7.75 -8.12 23.75
C HIS A 2 7.13 -6.90 23.05
N PHE A 3 6.21 -7.13 22.11
CA PHE A 3 5.50 -6.09 21.38
C PHE A 3 4.09 -6.56 21.06
N GLU A 4 3.13 -5.65 21.12
CA GLU A 4 1.72 -5.87 20.75
C GLU A 4 1.22 -4.60 20.06
N GLY A 5 0.44 -4.77 19.00
CA GLY A 5 -0.24 -3.65 18.34
C GLY A 5 -0.78 -4.00 16.96
N VAL A 6 -1.43 -3.03 16.34
CA VAL A 6 -2.06 -3.18 15.02
C VAL A 6 -0.99 -3.15 13.94
N VAL A 7 -0.82 -4.27 13.24
CA VAL A 7 0.12 -4.36 12.11
C VAL A 7 -0.39 -3.53 10.94
N LYS A 8 0.44 -2.59 10.48
CA LYS A 8 0.19 -1.73 9.32
C LYS A 8 1.30 -1.93 8.29
N LYS A 9 1.19 -1.26 7.13
CA LYS A 9 2.29 -1.20 6.17
C LYS A 9 3.55 -0.68 6.88
N MET A 10 4.66 -1.40 6.72
CA MET A 10 5.94 -1.01 7.29
C MET A 10 6.42 0.31 6.69
N THR A 11 7.05 1.13 7.53
CA THR A 11 7.82 2.28 7.07
C THR A 11 9.17 1.77 6.57
N THR A 12 9.59 2.25 5.41
CA THR A 12 10.87 1.89 4.81
C THR A 12 11.75 3.10 4.64
N GLU A 13 13.03 2.93 4.93
CA GLU A 13 14.06 3.94 4.68
C GLU A 13 15.00 3.42 3.60
N TYR A 14 15.20 4.24 2.57
CA TYR A 14 16.10 3.91 1.48
C TYR A 14 17.55 4.19 1.89
N SER A 15 18.36 3.13 1.92
CA SER A 15 19.79 3.19 2.18
C SER A 15 20.50 2.09 1.37
N SER A 16 21.83 1.95 1.47
CA SER A 16 22.55 0.83 0.82
C SER A 16 21.98 -0.54 1.20
N VAL A 17 21.47 -0.66 2.42
CA VAL A 17 20.60 -1.77 2.87
C VAL A 17 19.29 -1.15 3.35
N VAL A 18 18.18 -1.47 2.70
CA VAL A 18 16.89 -0.90 3.09
C VAL A 18 16.58 -1.22 4.55
N ASN A 19 16.20 -0.22 5.34
CA ASN A 19 15.74 -0.40 6.71
C ASN A 19 14.21 -0.52 6.74
N TYR A 20 13.71 -1.53 7.44
CA TYR A 20 12.29 -1.80 7.61
C TYR A 20 11.87 -1.57 9.06
N PHE A 21 10.80 -0.81 9.24
CA PHE A 21 10.25 -0.47 10.55
C PHE A 21 8.79 -0.91 10.66
N ILE A 22 8.48 -1.64 11.73
CA ILE A 22 7.10 -1.89 12.14
C ILE A 22 6.73 -0.82 13.16
N GLU A 23 5.80 0.05 12.81
CA GLU A 23 5.33 1.12 13.69
C GLU A 23 4.10 0.69 14.49
N PHE A 24 4.16 0.94 15.79
CA PHE A 24 3.03 0.87 16.72
C PHE A 24 2.74 2.27 17.27
N GLU A 25 1.67 2.40 18.06
CA GLU A 25 1.21 3.70 18.55
C GLU A 25 2.28 4.46 19.36
N ASN A 26 3.03 3.74 20.20
CA ASN A 26 4.02 4.34 21.11
C ASN A 26 5.42 3.72 20.98
N SER A 27 5.65 2.91 19.95
CA SER A 27 6.93 2.22 19.76
C SER A 27 7.12 1.81 18.31
N PHE A 28 8.33 1.41 17.96
CA PHE A 28 8.62 0.81 16.66
C PHE A 28 9.65 -0.31 16.81
N ILE A 29 9.64 -1.25 15.87
CA ILE A 29 10.63 -2.30 15.74
C ILE A 29 11.45 -2.02 14.49
N HIS A 30 12.77 -1.87 14.63
CA HIS A 30 13.69 -1.93 13.49
C HIS A 30 13.91 -3.39 13.10
N LEU A 31 13.17 -3.85 12.09
CA LEU A 31 13.04 -5.26 11.74
C LEU A 31 14.36 -5.88 11.29
N ASN A 32 15.25 -5.10 10.68
CA ASN A 32 16.56 -5.58 10.22
C ASN A 32 17.41 -6.18 11.35
N GLN A 33 17.25 -5.72 12.59
CA GLN A 33 17.97 -6.23 13.76
C GLN A 33 17.55 -7.66 14.16
N PHE A 34 16.48 -8.16 13.55
CA PHE A 34 15.89 -9.47 13.82
C PHE A 34 16.03 -10.43 12.63
N LEU A 35 16.76 -10.04 11.58
CA LEU A 35 17.13 -10.97 10.51
C LEU A 35 17.87 -12.18 11.10
N GLU A 36 17.58 -13.36 10.54
CA GLU A 36 18.14 -14.66 10.97
C GLU A 36 17.76 -15.10 12.39
N LYS A 37 16.88 -14.35 13.08
CA LYS A 37 16.33 -14.75 14.39
C LYS A 37 14.97 -15.41 14.21
N SER A 38 14.64 -16.32 15.12
CA SER A 38 13.29 -16.88 15.21
C SER A 38 12.37 -15.94 15.99
N PHE A 39 11.14 -15.81 15.53
CA PHE A 39 10.07 -15.10 16.23
C PHE A 39 8.75 -15.82 16.05
N THR A 40 7.84 -15.60 17.00
CA THR A 40 6.47 -16.14 16.97
C THR A 40 5.52 -14.97 16.84
N ILE A 41 4.56 -15.08 15.91
CA ILE A 41 3.46 -14.13 15.76
C ILE A 41 2.20 -14.81 16.28
N GLU A 42 1.49 -14.13 17.17
CA GLU A 42 0.20 -14.57 17.71
C GLU A 42 -0.86 -13.51 17.38
N CYS A 43 -2.00 -13.95 16.87
CA CYS A 43 -3.14 -13.07 16.63
C CYS A 43 -3.98 -13.00 17.90
N VAL A 44 -3.93 -11.86 18.60
CA VAL A 44 -4.66 -11.63 19.86
C VAL A 44 -5.99 -10.91 19.67
N GLY A 45 -6.27 -10.39 18.48
CA GLY A 45 -7.50 -9.66 18.18
C GLY A 45 -7.46 -8.94 16.85
N TYR A 46 -8.44 -8.08 16.65
CA TYR A 46 -8.62 -7.31 15.42
C TYR A 46 -8.71 -5.81 15.72
N SER A 47 -8.34 -4.98 14.74
CA SER A 47 -8.56 -3.53 14.79
C SER A 47 -8.72 -3.00 13.38
N CYS A 48 -9.93 -2.53 13.05
CA CYS A 48 -10.23 -1.96 11.75
C CYS A 48 -9.40 -0.69 11.50
N LEU A 49 -8.70 -0.61 10.36
CA LEU A 49 -7.87 0.56 10.02
C LEU A 49 -8.68 1.85 9.77
N SER A 50 -10.01 1.76 9.62
CA SER A 50 -10.87 2.93 9.42
C SER A 50 -11.59 3.39 10.69
N CYS A 51 -12.09 2.46 11.52
CA CYS A 51 -12.94 2.79 12.68
C CYS A 51 -12.41 2.26 14.02
N SER A 52 -11.25 1.60 14.02
CA SER A 52 -10.60 0.99 15.18
C SER A 52 -11.43 -0.06 15.92
N SER A 53 -12.53 -0.55 15.33
CA SER A 53 -13.36 -1.58 15.94
C SER A 53 -12.62 -2.91 16.03
N ASN A 54 -12.93 -3.69 17.06
CA ASN A 54 -12.40 -5.04 17.28
C ASN A 54 -13.15 -6.14 16.51
N GLN A 55 -13.97 -5.75 15.53
CA GLN A 55 -14.62 -6.70 14.64
C GLN A 55 -13.59 -7.40 13.76
N GLU A 56 -13.89 -8.64 13.38
CA GLU A 56 -13.06 -9.40 12.45
C GLU A 56 -12.79 -8.62 11.17
N ILE A 57 -11.53 -8.63 10.74
CA ILE A 57 -11.10 -7.96 9.52
C ILE A 57 -11.56 -8.76 8.32
N PHE A 58 -12.33 -8.12 7.44
CA PHE A 58 -12.84 -8.74 6.24
C PHE A 58 -11.81 -8.71 5.10
N ARG A 59 -11.31 -7.52 4.72
CA ARG A 59 -10.30 -7.35 3.67
C ARG A 59 -9.62 -5.98 3.76
N GLN A 60 -8.38 -5.88 3.29
CA GLN A 60 -7.59 -4.63 3.23
C GLN A 60 -7.43 -3.93 4.59
N GLY A 61 -7.52 -4.67 5.71
CA GLY A 61 -7.47 -4.09 7.05
C GLY A 61 -8.78 -3.46 7.53
N PHE A 62 -9.89 -3.65 6.82
CA PHE A 62 -11.20 -3.12 7.21
C PHE A 62 -12.16 -4.20 7.72
N CYS A 63 -13.01 -3.84 8.68
CA CYS A 63 -14.19 -4.63 9.02
C CYS A 63 -15.21 -4.60 7.86
N LYS A 64 -16.22 -5.46 7.91
CA LYS A 64 -17.18 -5.63 6.80
C LYS A 64 -17.88 -4.32 6.42
N SER A 65 -18.39 -3.53 7.37
CA SER A 65 -19.06 -2.25 7.06
C SER A 65 -18.11 -1.26 6.41
N CYS A 66 -16.94 -1.01 7.02
CA CYS A 66 -15.95 -0.09 6.47
C CYS A 66 -15.43 -0.52 5.09
N PHE A 67 -15.33 -1.82 4.80
CA PHE A 67 -14.92 -2.30 3.49
C PHE A 67 -15.91 -1.90 2.38
N PHE A 68 -17.22 -1.93 2.65
CA PHE A 68 -18.23 -1.55 1.65
C PHE A 68 -18.50 -0.04 1.58
N GLU A 69 -18.26 0.69 2.66
CA GLU A 69 -18.59 2.11 2.76
C GLU A 69 -17.39 3.03 2.49
N SER A 70 -16.17 2.64 2.90
CA SER A 70 -15.01 3.53 2.84
C SER A 70 -14.52 3.71 1.40
N PRO A 71 -14.21 4.95 0.95
CA PRO A 71 -13.58 5.16 -0.35
C PRO A 71 -12.15 4.58 -0.41
N LEU A 72 -11.55 4.24 0.74
CA LEU A 72 -10.28 3.51 0.85
C LEU A 72 -10.35 2.04 0.44
N ALA A 73 -11.55 1.52 0.22
CA ALA A 73 -11.80 0.14 -0.18
C ALA A 73 -12.60 0.03 -1.49
N GLY A 74 -12.61 1.10 -2.29
CA GLY A 74 -13.25 1.10 -3.61
C GLY A 74 -12.66 0.06 -4.55
N ASP A 75 -13.49 -0.52 -5.42
CA ASP A 75 -13.08 -1.61 -6.32
C ASP A 75 -11.97 -1.18 -7.29
N TRP A 76 -11.96 0.11 -7.64
CA TRP A 76 -10.96 0.74 -8.51
C TRP A 76 -9.52 0.66 -7.96
N ILE A 77 -9.34 0.39 -6.66
CA ILE A 77 -8.01 0.22 -6.04
C ILE A 77 -7.34 -1.06 -6.57
N ILE A 78 -8.12 -2.12 -6.78
CA ILE A 78 -7.64 -3.41 -7.31
C ILE A 78 -7.78 -3.45 -8.83
N LYS A 79 -8.83 -2.81 -9.37
CA LYS A 79 -9.19 -2.79 -10.78
C LYS A 79 -9.20 -1.36 -11.32
N PRO A 80 -8.03 -0.76 -11.62
CA PRO A 80 -7.93 0.63 -12.06
C PRO A 80 -8.85 1.00 -13.24
N GLU A 81 -9.18 0.04 -14.10
CA GLU A 81 -10.10 0.19 -15.22
C GLU A 81 -11.53 0.57 -14.82
N LEU A 82 -11.95 0.27 -13.59
CA LEU A 82 -13.26 0.64 -13.07
C LEU A 82 -13.35 2.09 -12.61
N SER A 83 -12.22 2.81 -12.57
CA SER A 83 -12.17 4.23 -12.22
C SER A 83 -13.00 5.09 -13.17
N LYS A 84 -13.88 5.93 -12.60
CA LYS A 84 -14.62 6.96 -13.35
C LYS A 84 -14.37 8.39 -12.83
N ALA A 85 -13.41 8.56 -11.92
CA ALA A 85 -13.10 9.86 -11.32
C ALA A 85 -12.69 10.92 -12.36
N HIS A 86 -12.00 10.50 -13.44
CA HIS A 86 -11.61 11.35 -14.57
C HIS A 86 -12.81 11.87 -15.39
N LEU A 87 -13.98 11.24 -15.27
CA LEU A 87 -15.24 11.65 -15.88
C LEU A 87 -16.12 12.47 -14.93
N ASN A 88 -15.63 12.81 -13.74
CA ASN A 88 -16.40 13.44 -12.64
C ASN A 88 -17.58 12.58 -12.14
N ILE A 89 -17.47 11.25 -12.22
CA ILE A 89 -18.47 10.32 -11.71
C ILE A 89 -17.91 9.62 -10.47
N ALA A 90 -18.63 9.73 -9.35
CA ALA A 90 -18.25 9.14 -8.07
C ALA A 90 -18.50 7.63 -8.02
N ASP A 91 -17.62 6.88 -7.35
CA ASP A 91 -17.92 5.53 -6.83
C ASP A 91 -18.51 5.61 -5.41
N ARG A 92 -17.76 6.20 -4.48
CA ARG A 92 -18.15 6.42 -3.08
C ARG A 92 -17.90 7.86 -2.62
N ASP A 93 -16.76 8.45 -2.98
CA ASP A 93 -16.39 9.84 -2.66
C ASP A 93 -15.54 10.43 -3.78
N LEU A 94 -16.15 11.30 -4.58
CA LEU A 94 -15.51 11.86 -5.76
C LEU A 94 -14.27 12.71 -5.44
N GLU A 95 -14.30 13.49 -4.37
CA GLU A 95 -13.20 14.39 -4.02
C GLU A 95 -11.99 13.56 -3.56
N TYR A 96 -12.23 12.55 -2.73
CA TYR A 96 -11.21 11.60 -2.32
C TYR A 96 -10.64 10.82 -3.52
N GLU A 97 -11.52 10.29 -4.37
CA GLU A 97 -11.13 9.51 -5.55
C GLU A 97 -10.30 10.34 -6.52
N LYS A 98 -10.70 11.58 -6.82
CA LYS A 98 -9.91 12.48 -7.66
C LYS A 98 -8.53 12.71 -7.10
N LYS A 99 -8.42 13.01 -5.80
CA LYS A 99 -7.14 13.23 -5.12
C LYS A 99 -6.20 12.03 -5.24
N ILE A 100 -6.73 10.82 -5.19
CA ILE A 100 -5.91 9.59 -5.23
C ILE A 100 -5.63 9.10 -6.64
N GLN A 101 -6.57 9.27 -7.57
CA GLN A 101 -6.48 8.66 -8.90
C GLN A 101 -5.94 9.62 -9.95
N LEU A 102 -6.28 10.91 -9.85
CA LEU A 102 -5.86 11.97 -10.78
C LEU A 102 -4.57 12.63 -10.32
N GLN A 103 -3.53 11.82 -10.20
CA GLN A 103 -2.17 12.28 -9.89
C GLN A 103 -1.16 11.57 -10.78
N PRO A 104 0.06 12.10 -10.95
CA PRO A 104 1.06 11.49 -11.81
C PRO A 104 1.40 10.05 -11.42
N HIS A 105 1.38 9.16 -12.41
CA HIS A 105 1.75 7.75 -12.29
C HIS A 105 2.90 7.43 -13.22
N ILE A 106 3.74 6.50 -12.79
CA ILE A 106 4.91 6.02 -13.54
C ILE A 106 4.66 4.56 -13.90
N VAL A 107 4.78 4.25 -15.18
CA VAL A 107 4.96 2.89 -15.68
C VAL A 107 6.46 2.63 -15.74
N TYR A 108 6.89 1.52 -15.15
CA TYR A 108 8.31 1.18 -15.02
C TYR A 108 8.56 -0.30 -15.30
N LEU A 109 9.80 -0.63 -15.64
CA LEU A 109 10.31 -2.00 -15.57
C LEU A 109 11.00 -2.19 -14.23
N SER A 110 10.75 -3.30 -13.55
CA SER A 110 11.53 -3.72 -12.38
C SER A 110 12.09 -5.12 -12.56
N ASN A 111 13.28 -5.33 -11.99
CA ASN A 111 13.93 -6.62 -11.91
C ASN A 111 13.81 -7.15 -10.47
N THR A 112 12.89 -8.09 -10.24
CA THR A 112 12.72 -8.78 -8.95
C THR A 112 13.20 -10.23 -9.05
N GLY A 113 14.22 -10.51 -9.86
CA GLY A 113 14.62 -11.85 -10.32
C GLY A 113 14.06 -12.21 -11.71
N SER A 114 13.05 -11.47 -12.18
CA SER A 114 12.62 -11.42 -13.57
C SER A 114 12.12 -10.01 -13.89
N VAL A 115 12.10 -9.65 -15.18
CA VAL A 115 11.56 -8.36 -15.63
C VAL A 115 10.04 -8.34 -15.47
N LYS A 116 9.54 -7.31 -14.79
CA LYS A 116 8.11 -7.05 -14.58
C LYS A 116 7.77 -5.64 -15.01
N VAL A 117 6.58 -5.45 -15.56
CA VAL A 117 6.00 -4.12 -15.76
C VAL A 117 5.24 -3.76 -14.49
N GLY A 118 5.54 -2.59 -13.92
CA GLY A 118 4.89 -2.06 -12.74
C GLY A 118 4.30 -0.68 -13.00
N ILE A 119 3.29 -0.33 -12.20
CA ILE A 119 2.68 0.99 -12.21
C ILE A 119 2.58 1.49 -10.78
N THR A 120 3.08 2.70 -10.53
CA THR A 120 3.03 3.33 -9.21
C THR A 120 2.77 4.82 -9.30
N ARG A 121 2.34 5.44 -8.20
CA ARG A 121 2.32 6.90 -8.12
C ARG A 121 3.74 7.43 -8.13
N LYS A 122 3.96 8.58 -8.76
CA LYS A 122 5.29 9.23 -8.79
C LYS A 122 5.85 9.48 -7.38
N SER A 123 4.99 9.87 -6.44
CA SER A 123 5.34 10.06 -5.01
C SER A 123 5.71 8.78 -4.25
N GLN A 124 5.54 7.60 -4.84
CA GLN A 124 5.86 6.31 -4.24
C GLN A 124 7.17 5.71 -4.77
N ILE A 125 7.91 6.43 -5.61
CA ILE A 125 9.25 6.03 -6.02
C ILE A 125 10.27 6.59 -5.01
N PRO A 126 11.22 5.79 -4.50
CA PRO A 126 11.48 4.37 -4.81
C PRO A 126 10.74 3.37 -3.89
N TYR A 127 9.92 3.81 -2.94
CA TYR A 127 9.27 2.96 -1.94
C TYR A 127 8.50 1.76 -2.53
N ARG A 128 7.83 1.92 -3.68
CA ARG A 128 7.13 0.80 -4.34
C ARG A 128 8.09 -0.27 -4.83
N TRP A 129 9.27 0.10 -5.32
CA TRP A 129 10.29 -0.82 -5.78
C TRP A 129 10.87 -1.61 -4.61
N ILE A 130 11.08 -0.92 -3.48
CA ILE A 130 11.47 -1.52 -2.21
C ILE A 130 10.43 -2.55 -1.74
N ASP A 131 9.14 -2.16 -1.73
CA ASP A 131 8.04 -3.04 -1.33
C ASP A 131 7.93 -4.30 -2.21
N GLN A 132 8.38 -4.22 -3.48
CA GLN A 132 8.37 -5.34 -4.42
C GLN A 132 9.63 -6.21 -4.36
N GLY A 133 10.65 -5.80 -3.61
CA GLY A 133 11.97 -6.46 -3.62
C GLY A 133 12.67 -6.33 -4.97
N ALA A 134 12.50 -5.19 -5.66
CA ALA A 134 13.20 -4.92 -6.91
C ALA A 134 14.67 -4.59 -6.64
N HIS A 135 15.57 -5.26 -7.34
CA HIS A 135 17.00 -4.95 -7.31
C HIS A 135 17.31 -3.72 -8.17
N GLU A 136 16.62 -3.62 -9.31
CA GLU A 136 16.75 -2.52 -10.26
C GLU A 136 15.37 -2.15 -10.78
N ALA A 137 15.19 -0.87 -11.12
CA ALA A 137 14.01 -0.39 -11.80
C ALA A 137 14.35 0.77 -12.73
N ILE A 138 13.63 0.87 -13.85
CA ILE A 138 13.76 1.94 -14.83
C ILE A 138 12.37 2.46 -15.15
N GLU A 139 12.19 3.77 -15.01
CA GLU A 139 10.96 4.47 -15.41
C GLU A 139 10.87 4.50 -16.95
N ILE A 140 9.70 4.15 -17.49
CA ILE A 140 9.46 4.16 -18.94
C ILE A 140 8.67 5.41 -19.35
N ILE A 141 7.56 5.65 -18.66
CA ILE A 141 6.63 6.74 -19.01
C ILE A 141 5.90 7.26 -17.77
N GLU A 142 5.72 8.57 -17.72
CA GLU A 142 4.84 9.25 -16.76
C GLU A 142 3.49 9.57 -17.42
N THR A 143 2.40 9.23 -16.73
CA THR A 143 1.03 9.53 -17.15
C THR A 143 0.35 10.41 -16.10
N PRO A 144 -0.64 11.24 -16.47
CA PRO A 144 -1.23 12.21 -15.53
C PRO A 144 -2.20 11.59 -14.53
N ASN A 145 -2.61 10.32 -14.72
CA ASN A 145 -3.51 9.60 -13.82
C ASN A 145 -3.35 8.09 -13.94
N ARG A 146 -3.88 7.35 -12.95
CA ARG A 146 -3.78 5.88 -12.90
C ARG A 146 -4.42 5.21 -14.12
N PHE A 147 -5.58 5.68 -14.56
CA PHE A 147 -6.35 5.08 -15.65
C PHE A 147 -5.55 5.04 -16.96
N LEU A 148 -4.85 6.13 -17.28
CA LEU A 148 -4.00 6.22 -18.47
C LEU A 148 -2.68 5.43 -18.36
N ALA A 149 -2.25 5.08 -17.14
CA ALA A 149 -1.08 4.23 -16.95
C ALA A 149 -1.32 2.76 -17.34
N GLY A 150 -2.59 2.34 -17.45
CA GLY A 150 -2.99 0.98 -17.78
C GLY A 150 -3.41 0.13 -16.57
N THR A 151 -3.80 -1.11 -16.87
CA THR A 151 -4.22 -2.14 -15.91
C THR A 151 -3.12 -3.15 -15.63
#